data_AF-A0A8T7MBT8-F1
#
_entry.id   AF-A0A8T7MBT8-F1
#
_cell.length_a   1.000
_cell.length_b   1.000
_cell.length_c   1.000
_cell.angle_alpha   90.00
_cell.angle_beta   90.00
_cell.angle_gamma   90.00
#
_symmetry.space_group_name_H-M   'P 1'
#
loop_
_entity.id
_entity.type
_entity.pdbx_description
1 polymer ?
#
loop_
_entity_poly.entity_id
_entity_poly.type
_entity_poly.pdbx_seq_one_letter_code
_entity_poly.pdbx_strand_id
1 'polypeptide(L)'
;MSSQQSWGFRPDGSFIPPPDHVAKPNSVKLIGTNFDHNPMVDLQGAGPDGAVCKNCRYLINRPSAKNYYKCTLRGVSGGPGTDHRVRWPACGRYDAPKFTDQVVEVNYLIIGRAIQPGEEGYEEGFST
;
A
#
# COMPACT_ATOMS: atom_id res chain seq x y z
N MET A 1 43.06 12.34 31.23
CA MET A 1 42.60 13.61 30.64
C MET A 1 41.09 13.50 30.41
N SER A 2 40.27 13.93 31.37
CA SER A 2 38.81 13.88 31.27
C SER A 2 38.32 15.12 30.53
N SER A 3 37.74 14.93 29.34
CA SER A 3 37.12 15.99 28.56
C SER A 3 35.77 16.37 29.19
N GLN A 4 35.71 17.50 29.89
CA GLN A 4 34.45 18.06 30.39
C GLN A 4 33.69 18.65 29.19
N GLN A 5 32.51 18.11 28.89
CA GLN A 5 31.63 18.63 27.85
C GLN A 5 30.72 19.72 28.45
N SER A 6 30.77 20.93 27.90
CA SER A 6 30.00 22.09 28.35
C SER A 6 28.56 22.02 27.87
N TRP A 7 27.59 22.05 28.78
CA TRP A 7 26.17 22.14 28.48
C TRP A 7 25.80 23.59 28.13
N GLY A 8 25.16 23.81 26.97
CA GLY A 8 24.76 25.14 26.50
C GLY A 8 23.33 25.49 26.93
N PHE A 9 23.13 26.71 27.44
CA PHE A 9 21.82 27.31 27.68
C PHE A 9 21.52 28.38 26.62
N ARG A 10 20.24 28.56 26.27
CA ARG A 10 19.78 29.65 25.40
C ARG A 10 19.74 30.99 26.17
N PRO A 11 19.80 32.15 25.49
CA PRO A 11 19.77 33.47 26.13
C PRO A 11 18.46 33.79 26.88
N ASP A 12 17.36 33.11 26.58
CA ASP A 12 16.10 33.15 27.31
C ASP A 12 16.08 32.26 28.57
N GLY A 13 17.20 31.57 28.87
CA GLY A 13 17.33 30.68 30.03
C GLY A 13 16.79 29.27 29.81
N SER A 14 16.28 28.94 28.61
CA SER A 14 15.85 27.58 28.30
C SER A 14 17.04 26.65 28.06
N PHE A 15 16.96 25.45 28.64
CA PHE A 15 17.95 24.39 28.48
C PHE A 15 17.92 23.87 27.04
N ILE A 16 19.07 23.77 26.38
CA ILE A 16 19.18 23.11 25.07
C ILE A 16 19.36 21.62 25.35
N PRO A 17 18.34 20.77 25.10
CA PRO A 17 18.52 19.34 25.25
C PRO A 17 19.60 18.86 24.26
N PRO A 18 20.46 17.91 24.66
CA PRO A 18 21.47 17.34 23.77
C PRO A 18 20.78 16.70 22.55
N PRO A 19 21.42 16.69 21.38
CA PRO A 19 20.80 16.25 20.11
C PRO A 19 20.45 14.75 20.02
N ASP A 20 20.41 14.00 21.12
CA ASP A 20 20.46 12.54 21.12
C ASP A 20 19.10 11.85 21.25
N HIS A 21 17.99 12.60 21.20
CA HIS A 21 16.64 12.04 21.28
C HIS A 21 15.72 12.51 20.14
N VAL A 22 16.25 12.62 18.92
CA VAL A 22 15.39 12.36 17.76
C VAL A 22 14.93 10.91 17.93
N ALA A 23 13.66 10.74 18.35
CA ALA A 23 13.00 9.46 18.41
C ALA A 23 13.22 8.77 17.05
N LYS A 24 14.12 7.78 17.03
CA LYS A 24 14.21 6.87 15.89
C LYS A 24 12.80 6.34 15.70
N PRO A 25 12.20 6.45 14.50
CA PRO A 25 10.88 5.86 14.26
C PRO A 25 10.97 4.42 14.73
N ASN A 26 10.04 4.05 15.61
CA ASN A 26 9.98 2.77 16.30
C ASN A 26 10.58 1.67 15.43
N SER A 27 11.79 1.23 15.77
CA SER A 27 12.27 -0.05 15.30
C SER A 27 11.40 -1.07 16.01
N VAL A 28 10.21 -1.33 15.48
CA VAL A 28 9.34 -2.40 15.93
C VAL A 28 10.19 -3.64 15.83
N LYS A 29 10.68 -4.09 16.98
CA LYS A 29 11.51 -5.28 17.11
C LYS A 29 10.57 -6.43 16.79
N LEU A 30 10.59 -6.89 15.54
CA LEU A 30 9.82 -8.05 15.10
C LEU A 30 10.38 -9.28 15.81
N ILE A 31 9.80 -9.60 16.96
CA ILE A 31 10.04 -10.86 17.68
C ILE A 31 9.31 -11.93 16.89
N GLY A 32 10.00 -12.60 15.96
CA GLY A 32 9.41 -13.72 15.24
C GLY A 32 10.16 -14.07 13.98
N THR A 33 10.99 -15.12 14.06
CA THR A 33 11.48 -15.98 12.96
C THR A 33 11.94 -15.30 11.66
N ASN A 34 13.19 -15.52 11.27
CA ASN A 34 13.91 -15.02 10.06
C ASN A 34 13.20 -15.11 8.69
N PHE A 35 11.96 -15.55 8.60
CA PHE A 35 11.20 -15.78 7.37
C PHE A 35 10.21 -14.66 7.00
N ASP A 36 10.01 -13.68 7.88
CA ASP A 36 9.12 -12.53 7.65
C ASP A 36 9.88 -11.24 7.30
N HIS A 37 11.15 -11.39 6.92
CA HIS A 37 11.98 -10.27 6.49
C HIS A 37 11.87 -10.01 5.00
N ASN A 38 11.46 -8.80 4.63
CA ASN A 38 11.39 -8.37 3.23
C ASN A 38 12.73 -7.77 2.80
N PRO A 39 13.48 -8.36 1.86
CA PRO A 39 14.74 -7.79 1.39
C PRO A 39 14.57 -6.41 0.73
N MET A 40 13.37 -6.07 0.25
CA MET A 40 13.08 -4.72 -0.26
C MET A 40 13.00 -3.67 0.83
N VAL A 41 12.72 -4.06 2.08
CA VAL A 41 12.72 -3.14 3.23
C VAL A 41 14.16 -2.73 3.58
N ASP A 42 15.13 -3.62 3.45
CA ASP A 42 16.56 -3.26 3.62
C ASP A 42 17.03 -2.27 2.55
N LEU A 43 16.56 -2.46 1.32
CA LEU A 43 17.01 -1.67 0.17
C LEU A 43 16.31 -0.31 0.04
N GLN A 44 15.01 -0.24 0.38
CA GLN A 44 14.18 0.94 0.14
C GLN A 44 13.62 1.56 1.42
N GLY A 45 13.91 0.97 2.59
CA GLY A 45 13.29 1.34 3.85
C GLY A 45 11.93 0.67 4.07
N ALA A 46 11.42 0.80 5.30
CA ALA A 46 10.08 0.34 5.66
C ALA A 46 9.02 1.19 4.97
N GLY A 47 7.96 0.54 4.50
CA GLY A 47 6.77 1.19 3.96
C GLY A 47 5.87 1.76 5.07
N PRO A 48 4.69 2.27 4.69
CA PRO A 48 3.72 2.78 5.65
C PRO A 48 3.29 1.72 6.67
N ASP A 49 3.04 2.15 7.91
CA ASP A 49 2.70 1.25 9.02
C ASP A 49 1.46 0.41 8.71
N GLY A 50 1.58 -0.91 8.91
CA GLY A 50 0.51 -1.88 8.66
C GLY A 50 0.29 -2.26 7.19
N ALA A 51 1.01 -1.66 6.23
CA ALA A 51 0.91 -2.05 4.83
C ALA A 51 1.67 -3.35 4.54
N VAL A 52 1.08 -4.20 3.69
CA VAL A 52 1.65 -5.49 3.28
C VAL A 52 1.81 -5.56 1.77
N CYS A 53 2.84 -6.28 1.32
CA CYS A 53 3.14 -6.44 -0.10
C CYS A 53 2.00 -7.08 -0.91
N LYS A 54 1.08 -7.83 -0.29
CA LYS A 54 -0.12 -8.40 -0.93
C LYS A 54 -0.90 -7.38 -1.77
N ASN A 55 -1.01 -6.15 -1.28
CA ASN A 55 -1.79 -5.09 -1.92
C ASN A 55 -0.93 -4.20 -2.83
N CYS A 56 0.36 -4.49 -2.97
CA CYS A 56 1.28 -3.68 -3.75
C CYS A 56 1.06 -3.91 -5.26
N ARG A 57 1.00 -2.82 -6.04
CA ARG A 57 0.92 -2.85 -7.51
C ARG A 57 2.05 -3.66 -8.15
N TYR A 58 3.26 -3.59 -7.59
CA TYR A 58 4.47 -4.22 -8.13
C TYR A 58 4.56 -5.73 -7.86
N LEU A 59 3.67 -6.28 -7.03
CA LEU A 59 3.67 -7.71 -6.74
C LEU A 59 2.91 -8.47 -7.83
N ILE A 60 3.61 -9.24 -8.66
CA ILE A 60 3.01 -10.04 -9.74
C ILE A 60 2.96 -11.52 -9.37
N ASN A 61 1.87 -12.21 -9.74
CA ASN A 61 1.80 -13.67 -9.65
C ASN A 61 2.26 -14.26 -10.98
N ARG A 62 3.20 -15.20 -10.95
CA ARG A 62 3.63 -15.93 -12.15
C ARG A 62 2.80 -17.22 -12.26
N PRO A 63 2.06 -17.42 -13.37
CA PRO A 63 1.29 -18.66 -13.55
C PRO A 63 2.26 -19.84 -13.61
N SER A 64 2.10 -20.76 -12.67
CA SER A 64 2.92 -21.96 -12.50
C SER A 64 2.11 -22.98 -11.71
N ALA A 65 2.60 -24.22 -11.59
CA ALA A 65 1.92 -25.26 -10.80
C ALA A 65 1.70 -24.86 -9.31
N LYS A 66 2.45 -23.88 -8.82
CA LYS A 66 2.26 -23.22 -7.52
C LYS A 66 2.20 -21.71 -7.71
N ASN A 67 1.56 -21.02 -6.76
CA ASN A 67 1.51 -19.56 -6.74
C ASN A 67 2.85 -19.00 -6.27
N TYR A 68 3.62 -18.44 -7.21
CA TYR A 68 4.86 -17.73 -6.92
C TYR A 68 4.69 -16.25 -7.19
N TYR A 69 4.83 -15.45 -6.13
CA TYR A 69 4.78 -14.01 -6.26
C TYR A 69 6.19 -13.45 -6.42
N LYS A 70 6.33 -12.46 -7.30
CA LYS A 70 7.60 -11.76 -7.55
C LYS A 70 7.36 -10.25 -7.51
N CYS A 71 8.34 -9.52 -6.98
CA CYS A 71 8.30 -8.05 -6.98
C CYS A 71 9.04 -7.55 -8.22
N THR A 72 8.38 -6.76 -9.07
CA THR A 72 9.00 -6.24 -10.30
C THR A 72 10.19 -5.31 -10.02
N LEU A 73 10.16 -4.59 -8.89
CA LEU A 73 11.24 -3.69 -8.47
C LEU A 73 12.54 -4.41 -8.13
N ARG A 74 12.49 -5.69 -7.73
CA ARG A 74 13.67 -6.51 -7.41
C ARG A 74 14.28 -7.18 -8.64
N GLY A 75 13.57 -7.15 -9.77
CA GLY A 75 13.88 -7.97 -10.94
C GLY A 75 13.25 -9.37 -10.84
N VAL A 76 12.67 -9.81 -11.96
CA VAL A 76 11.96 -11.10 -12.06
C VAL A 76 12.96 -12.15 -12.53
N SER A 77 13.63 -12.83 -11.60
CA SER A 77 14.48 -13.98 -11.97
C SER A 77 13.69 -15.30 -11.97
N GLY A 78 14.14 -16.26 -12.78
CA GLY A 78 13.54 -17.60 -12.85
C GLY A 78 13.80 -18.48 -11.62
N GLY A 79 14.71 -18.07 -10.72
CA GLY A 79 15.10 -18.85 -9.56
C GLY A 79 14.22 -18.61 -8.31
N PRO A 80 14.17 -19.60 -7.39
CA PRO A 80 13.37 -19.52 -6.16
C PRO A 80 13.87 -18.47 -5.15
N GLY A 81 15.15 -18.09 -5.20
CA GLY A 81 15.71 -17.06 -4.31
C GLY A 81 15.12 -15.65 -4.49
N THR A 82 14.36 -15.44 -5.57
CA THR A 82 13.68 -14.16 -5.87
C THR A 82 12.20 -14.14 -5.54
N ASP A 83 11.69 -15.24 -4.98
CA ASP A 83 10.29 -15.31 -4.60
C ASP A 83 9.98 -14.33 -3.46
N HIS A 84 8.82 -13.72 -3.56
CA HIS A 84 8.34 -12.69 -2.66
C HIS A 84 7.13 -13.21 -1.92
N ARG A 85 6.99 -12.89 -0.63
CA ARG A 85 5.83 -13.34 0.15
C ARG A 85 4.77 -12.26 0.22
N VAL A 86 3.50 -12.66 0.14
CA VAL A 86 2.35 -11.74 0.23
C VAL A 86 2.19 -11.12 1.62
N ARG A 87 2.61 -11.83 2.68
CA ARG A 87 2.49 -11.38 4.08
C ARG A 87 3.66 -10.49 4.54
N TRP A 88 4.63 -10.25 3.68
CA TRP A 88 5.77 -9.41 4.03
C TRP A 88 5.36 -7.94 4.21
N PRO A 89 6.04 -7.22 5.13
CA PRO A 89 5.82 -5.79 5.31
C PRO A 89 6.15 -5.07 4.01
N ALA A 90 5.37 -4.03 3.70
CA ALA A 90 5.60 -3.19 2.55
C ALA A 90 6.95 -2.46 2.63
N CYS A 91 7.58 -2.22 1.49
CA CYS A 91 8.82 -1.43 1.40
C CYS A 91 8.52 0.06 1.15
N GLY A 92 9.51 0.94 1.25
CA GLY A 92 9.36 2.38 1.02
C GLY A 92 8.87 2.78 -0.39
N ARG A 93 8.92 1.85 -1.35
CA ARG A 93 8.36 2.00 -2.71
C ARG A 93 6.95 1.42 -2.85
N TYR A 94 6.28 1.18 -1.73
CA TYR A 94 4.93 0.64 -1.72
C TYR A 94 3.96 1.57 -2.45
N ASP A 95 3.24 0.99 -3.40
CA ASP A 95 2.19 1.66 -4.15
C ASP A 95 0.92 0.81 -4.03
N ALA A 96 -0.05 1.32 -3.27
CA ALA A 96 -1.37 0.72 -3.10
C ALA A 96 -2.29 1.14 -4.27
N PRO A 97 -3.35 0.40 -4.61
CA PRO A 97 -3.58 -1.04 -4.57
C PRO A 97 -3.95 -1.65 -5.95
N LYS A 98 -4.05 -2.99 -6.00
CA LYS A 98 -4.71 -3.76 -7.09
C LYS A 98 -6.25 -3.88 -6.92
N PHE A 99 -6.92 -2.91 -6.29
CA PHE A 99 -8.34 -3.04 -5.92
C PHE A 99 -9.32 -2.19 -6.76
N THR A 100 -8.89 -1.67 -7.89
CA THR A 100 -9.77 -1.11 -8.92
C THR A 100 -9.32 -1.78 -10.22
N ASP A 101 -10.14 -2.54 -10.95
CA ASP A 101 -11.14 -1.95 -11.86
C ASP A 101 -11.99 -3.05 -12.57
N GLN A 102 -12.91 -3.76 -11.90
CA GLN A 102 -13.91 -4.63 -12.58
C GLN A 102 -15.29 -4.73 -11.88
N VAL A 103 -15.73 -3.66 -11.21
CA VAL A 103 -17.16 -3.54 -10.83
C VAL A 103 -17.79 -2.19 -11.19
N VAL A 104 -17.13 -1.38 -12.02
CA VAL A 104 -17.74 -0.18 -12.60
C VAL A 104 -17.94 -0.45 -14.09
N GLU A 105 -19.20 -0.42 -14.54
CA GLU A 105 -19.66 -0.48 -15.94
C GLU A 105 -19.55 -1.79 -16.74
N VAL A 106 -20.24 -2.86 -16.31
CA VAL A 106 -20.90 -3.77 -17.27
C VAL A 106 -22.19 -4.34 -16.65
N ASN A 107 -23.17 -3.47 -16.38
CA ASN A 107 -24.55 -3.95 -16.22
C ASN A 107 -25.64 -2.90 -16.56
N TYR A 108 -25.32 -1.93 -17.42
CA TYR A 108 -26.31 -0.99 -17.99
C TYR A 108 -26.46 -1.09 -19.52
N LEU A 109 -26.09 -2.23 -20.11
CA LEU A 109 -26.23 -2.46 -21.56
C LEU A 109 -26.67 -3.88 -21.96
N ILE A 110 -27.04 -4.75 -21.00
CA ILE A 110 -27.58 -6.08 -21.30
C ILE A 110 -28.90 -6.35 -20.55
N ILE A 111 -29.82 -5.39 -20.52
CA ILE A 111 -31.26 -5.70 -20.59
C ILE A 111 -31.90 -4.55 -21.39
N GLY A 112 -32.11 -4.78 -22.67
CA GLY A 112 -32.73 -3.83 -23.58
C GLY A 112 -34.17 -3.50 -23.20
N ARG A 113 -34.35 -2.46 -22.38
CA ARG A 113 -35.61 -1.75 -22.30
C ARG A 113 -35.31 -0.26 -22.14
N ALA A 114 -35.35 0.44 -23.27
CA ALA A 114 -35.54 1.88 -23.28
C ALA A 114 -36.85 2.16 -22.53
N ILE A 115 -36.74 2.63 -21.29
CA ILE A 115 -37.83 3.34 -20.64
C ILE A 115 -37.72 4.75 -21.21
N GLN A 116 -38.60 5.10 -22.15
CA GLN A 116 -38.80 6.50 -22.52
C GLN A 116 -39.71 7.12 -21.45
N PRO A 117 -39.23 8.06 -20.61
CA PRO A 117 -40.11 8.90 -19.83
C PRO A 117 -40.66 9.99 -20.73
N GLY A 118 -41.95 9.94 -21.07
CA GLY A 118 -42.66 11.08 -21.65
C GLY A 118 -43.51 10.76 -22.88
N GLU A 119 -44.60 10.04 -22.68
CA GLU A 119 -45.83 10.30 -23.45
C GLU A 119 -46.89 10.77 -22.45
N GLU A 120 -46.74 12.02 -22.02
CA GLU A 120 -47.83 12.80 -21.47
C GLU A 120 -48.76 13.19 -22.63
N GLY A 121 -50.03 12.76 -22.54
CA GLY A 121 -51.15 13.50 -23.11
C GLY A 121 -51.58 13.15 -24.54
N TYR A 122 -52.66 12.39 -24.65
CA TYR A 122 -53.80 12.85 -25.47
C TYR A 122 -55.11 12.47 -24.77
N GLU A 123 -55.91 13.48 -24.46
CA GLU A 123 -57.31 13.34 -24.03
C GLU A 123 -58.14 13.15 -25.29
N GLU A 124 -58.94 12.08 -25.39
CA GLU A 124 -60.15 12.11 -26.22
C GLU A 124 -61.28 11.38 -25.51
N GLY A 125 -62.31 12.16 -25.21
CA GLY A 125 -63.51 11.74 -24.51
C GLY A 125 -64.35 10.79 -25.35
N PHE A 126 -65.00 9.85 -24.66
CA PHE A 126 -66.10 9.10 -25.22
C PHE A 126 -67.40 9.57 -24.57
N SER A 127 -68.13 10.37 -25.34
CA SER A 127 -69.51 10.75 -25.11
C SER A 127 -70.41 9.55 -25.37
N THR A 128 -71.36 9.29 -24.47
CA THR A 128 -72.63 8.58 -24.75
C THR A 128 -73.71 9.16 -23.87
#